data_AF-A0A7K6RUV8-F1
#
_entry.id   AF-A0A7K6RUV8-F1
#
_cell.length_a   1.000
_cell.length_b   1.000
_cell.length_c   1.000
_cell.angle_alpha   90.00
_cell.angle_beta   90.00
_cell.angle_gamma   90.00
#
_symmetry.space_group_name_H-M   'P 1'
#
loop_
_entity.id
_entity.type
_entity.pdbx_description
1 polymer ?
#
loop_
_entity_poly.entity_id
_entity_poly.type
_entity_poly.pdbx_seq_one_letter_code
_entity_poly.pdbx_strand_id
1 'polypeptide(L)' 'ELESWVVPLLLVGFFFAYLMSHSFLSVFEVTADATFLCFAIDMDTNDGSAEKPYFMDQELLVSLSDNSK' A
#
# COMPACT_ATOMS: atom_id res chain seq x y z
N GLU A 1 9.68 40.09 16.87
CA GLU A 1 10.90 39.28 17.12
C GLU A 1 10.63 37.77 17.25
N LEU A 2 9.47 37.34 17.78
CA LEU A 2 9.11 35.92 17.90
C LEU A 2 8.89 35.22 16.53
N GLU A 3 8.37 35.92 15.53
CA GLU A 3 8.04 35.39 14.20
C GLU A 3 9.25 34.84 13.42
N SER A 4 10.46 35.38 13.63
CA SER A 4 11.64 35.04 12.83
C SER A 4 12.13 33.60 13.05
N TRP A 5 11.89 33.02 14.22
CA TRP A 5 12.42 31.69 14.60
C TRP A 5 11.42 30.56 14.33
N VAL A 6 10.13 30.90 14.25
CA VAL A 6 9.05 29.95 13.97
C VAL A 6 9.18 29.42 12.54
N VAL A 7 9.50 30.28 11.58
CA VAL A 7 9.60 29.90 10.16
C VAL A 7 10.68 28.83 9.92
N PRO A 8 11.95 29.00 10.36
CA PRO A 8 12.96 27.94 10.24
C PRO A 8 12.58 26.64 10.97
N LEU A 9 11.97 26.75 12.16
CA LEU A 9 11.56 25.59 12.94
C LEU A 9 10.48 24.77 12.22
N LEU A 10 9.48 25.45 11.65
CA LEU A 10 8.45 24.80 10.85
C LEU A 10 9.04 24.15 9.61
N LEU A 11 9.94 24.82 8.89
CA LEU A 11 10.58 24.25 7.70
C LEU A 11 11.34 22.97 8.03
N VAL A 12 12.12 22.94 9.11
CA VAL A 12 12.82 21.73 9.56
C VAL A 12 11.83 20.63 9.97
N GLY A 13 10.78 21.00 10.72
CA GLY A 13 9.74 20.05 11.14
C GLY A 13 9.00 19.42 9.95
N PHE A 14 8.57 20.23 8.99
CA PHE A 14 7.91 19.75 7.76
C PHE A 14 8.85 18.91 6.90
N PHE A 15 10.11 19.31 6.76
CA PHE A 15 11.09 18.53 6.02
C PHE A 15 11.32 17.16 6.65
N PHE A 16 11.48 17.09 7.97
CA PHE A 16 11.62 15.83 8.68
C PHE A 16 10.36 14.95 8.56
N ALA A 17 9.18 15.53 8.76
CA ALA A 17 7.92 14.82 8.59
C ALA A 17 7.73 14.28 7.17
N TYR A 18 8.10 15.07 6.16
CA TYR A 18 8.08 14.67 4.75
C TYR A 18 9.02 13.51 4.47
N LEU A 19 10.26 13.54 4.98
CA LEU A 19 11.20 12.43 4.79
C LEU A 19 10.68 11.13 5.43
N MET A 20 10.13 11.22 6.63
CA MET A 20 9.57 10.05 7.33
C MET A 20 8.35 9.49 6.59
N SER A 21 7.40 10.35 6.20
CA SER A 21 6.19 9.91 5.49
C SER A 21 6.51 9.36 4.10
N HIS A 22 7.41 10.01 3.35
CA HIS A 22 7.85 9.56 2.04
C HIS A 22 8.53 8.18 2.12
N SER A 23 9.40 7.97 3.11
CA SER A 23 10.08 6.69 3.29
C SER A 23 9.09 5.57 3.61
N PHE A 24 8.12 5.83 4.47
CA PHE A 24 7.07 4.86 4.79
C PHE A 24 6.17 4.56 3.59
N LEU A 25 5.71 5.61 2.90
CA LEU A 25 4.85 5.46 1.73
C LEU A 25 5.56 4.69 0.61
N SER A 26 6.84 4.93 0.38
CA SER A 26 7.63 4.21 -0.63
C SER A 26 7.72 2.71 -0.34
N VAL A 27 7.95 2.31 0.93
CA VAL A 27 7.95 0.89 1.30
C VAL A 27 6.55 0.29 1.19
N PHE A 28 5.52 1.05 1.59
CA PHE A 28 4.13 0.64 1.47
C PHE A 28 3.74 0.40 0.00
N GLU A 29 4.12 1.29 -0.90
CA GLU A 29 3.87 1.18 -2.35
C GLU A 29 4.47 -0.11 -2.91
N VAL A 30 5.76 -0.37 -2.67
CA VAL A 30 6.42 -1.61 -3.12
C VAL A 30 5.74 -2.86 -2.56
N THR A 31 5.31 -2.82 -1.29
CA THR A 31 4.64 -3.96 -0.65
C THR A 31 3.24 -4.16 -1.21
N ALA A 32 2.50 -3.09 -1.47
CA ALA A 32 1.18 -3.13 -2.08
C ALA A 32 1.26 -3.69 -3.50
N ASP A 33 2.21 -3.20 -4.31
CA ASP A 33 2.46 -3.68 -5.67
C ASP A 33 2.79 -5.18 -5.68
N ALA A 34 3.65 -5.64 -4.78
CA ALA A 34 3.96 -7.07 -4.65
C ALA A 34 2.73 -7.89 -4.25
N THR A 35 1.89 -7.37 -3.36
CA THR A 35 0.63 -8.03 -2.95
C THR A 35 -0.34 -8.14 -4.13
N PHE A 36 -0.52 -7.07 -4.90
CA PHE A 36 -1.36 -7.08 -6.10
C PHE A 36 -0.78 -7.95 -7.22
N LEU A 37 0.54 -8.04 -7.35
CA LEU A 37 1.16 -8.95 -8.31
C LEU A 37 0.92 -10.40 -7.91
N CYS A 38 1.14 -10.75 -6.64
CA CYS A 38 0.82 -12.08 -6.11
C CYS A 38 -0.67 -12.40 -6.29
N PHE A 39 -1.55 -11.42 -6.09
CA PHE A 39 -2.99 -11.56 -6.36
C PHE A 39 -3.26 -11.93 -7.82
N ALA A 40 -2.71 -11.17 -8.76
CA ALA A 40 -2.92 -11.40 -10.18
C ALA A 40 -2.41 -12.79 -10.61
N ILE A 41 -1.25 -13.21 -10.11
CA ILE A 41 -0.69 -14.54 -10.40
C ILE A 41 -1.55 -15.64 -9.76
N ASP A 42 -2.02 -15.46 -8.53
CA ASP A 42 -2.88 -16.43 -7.84
C ASP A 42 -4.19 -16.65 -8.61
N MET A 43 -4.80 -15.57 -9.11
CA MET A 43 -6.02 -15.66 -9.93
C MET A 43 -5.81 -16.31 -11.30
N ASP A 44 -4.64 -16.16 -11.90
CA ASP A 44 -4.33 -16.75 -13.22
C ASP A 44 -3.96 -18.24 -13.11
N THR A 45 -3.34 -18.64 -11.98
CA THR A 45 -2.80 -19.99 -11.79
C THR A 45 -3.73 -20.94 -11.05
N ASN A 46 -4.57 -20.42 -10.15
CA ASN A 46 -5.53 -21.19 -9.36
C ASN A 46 -6.96 -20.90 -9.84
N ASP A 47 -7.85 -21.90 -9.76
CA ASP A 47 -9.23 -21.80 -10.23
C ASP A 47 -10.25 -21.80 -9.08
N GLY A 48 -9.78 -21.90 -7.84
CA GLY A 48 -10.61 -21.96 -6.64
C GLY A 48 -11.21 -23.34 -6.37
N SER A 49 -10.80 -24.38 -7.12
CA SER A 49 -11.23 -25.76 -6.86
C SER A 49 -10.63 -26.33 -5.58
N ALA A 50 -11.18 -27.43 -5.08
CA ALA A 50 -10.63 -28.13 -3.90
C ALA A 50 -9.19 -28.67 -4.14
N GLU A 51 -8.80 -28.85 -5.40
CA GLU A 51 -7.46 -29.30 -5.79
C GLU A 51 -6.49 -28.13 -5.99
N LYS A 52 -7.00 -26.94 -6.36
CA LYS A 52 -6.23 -25.69 -6.55
C LYS A 52 -6.97 -24.47 -5.98
N PRO A 53 -7.05 -24.34 -4.65
CA PRO A 53 -7.72 -23.22 -4.01
C PRO A 53 -6.93 -21.92 -4.22
N TYR A 54 -7.63 -20.78 -4.20
CA TYR A 54 -6.97 -19.48 -4.11
C TYR A 54 -6.25 -19.35 -2.77
N PHE A 55 -5.01 -18.86 -2.83
CA PHE A 55 -4.18 -18.65 -1.64
C PHE A 55 -4.28 -17.22 -1.11
N MET A 56 -4.81 -16.28 -1.89
CA MET A 56 -5.09 -14.92 -1.41
C MET A 56 -6.18 -14.88 -0.35
N ASP A 57 -6.17 -13.81 0.46
CA ASP A 57 -7.27 -13.44 1.34
C ASP A 57 -8.63 -13.44 0.61
N GLN A 58 -9.59 -14.17 1.18
CA GLN A 58 -10.90 -14.41 0.58
C GLN A 58 -11.79 -13.18 0.63
N GLU A 59 -11.65 -12.32 1.65
CA GLU A 59 -12.43 -11.08 1.74
C GLU A 59 -11.97 -10.07 0.68
N LEU A 60 -10.65 -10.00 0.45
CA LEU A 60 -10.07 -9.20 -0.63
C LEU A 60 -10.52 -9.69 -2.02
N LEU A 61 -10.51 -11.00 -2.25
CA LEU A 61 -10.95 -11.61 -3.51
C LEU A 61 -12.42 -11.28 -3.80
N VAL A 62 -13.31 -11.46 -2.82
CA VAL A 62 -14.74 -11.15 -2.96
C VAL A 62 -14.93 -9.67 -3.28
N SER A 63 -14.29 -8.78 -2.51
CA SER A 63 -14.41 -7.32 -2.68
C SER A 63 -13.97 -6.83 -4.06
N LEU A 64 -12.92 -7.42 -4.63
CA LEU A 64 -12.42 -7.09 -5.96
C LEU A 64 -13.29 -7.70 -7.07
N SER A 65 -13.77 -8.94 -6.89
CA SER A 65 -14.68 -9.59 -7.84
C SER A 65 -16.02 -8.86 -7.98
N ASP A 66 -16.50 -8.25 -6.88
CA ASP A 66 -17.75 -7.48 -6.88
C ASP A 66 -17.57 -6.07 -7.46
N ASN A 67 -16.39 -5.44 -7.32
CA ASN A 67 -16.07 -4.18 -8.02
C ASN A 67 -15.89 -4.37 -9.54
N SER A 68 -15.63 -5.59 -9.99
CA SER A 68 -15.41 -5.94 -11.40
C SER A 68 -16.70 -6.26 -12.17
N LYS A 69 -17.87 -6.33 -11.51
CA LYS A 69 -19.18 -6.56 -12.16
C LYS A 69 -19.84 -5.25 -12.55
#